data_AF-A0A1I1WI35-F1
#
_entry.id   AF-A0A1I1WI35-F1
#
_cell.length_a   1.000
_cell.length_b   1.000
_cell.length_c   1.000
_cell.angle_alpha   90.00
_cell.angle_beta   90.00
_cell.angle_gamma   90.00
#
_symmetry.space_group_name_H-M   'P 1'
#
loop_
_entity.id
_entity.type
_entity.pdbx_description
1 polymer ?
#
loop_
_entity_poly.entity_id
_entity_poly.type
_entity_poly.pdbx_seq_one_letter_code
_entity_poly.pdbx_strand_id
1 'polypeptide(L)'
;MAKPQIYDVLHREHEEVSELFHQLEEAKGAEALELFARLKQKLVPHSRAEEAVVYPRLLEESNTADTTREGIEEHKQVDKLLAELDAMTPDNEVWQAKIKVLADMVGHHVDEEEGELFPRAKQVVSDQEAEQLVDEYARERDSFVEDIRLEQRDAAE
;
A
#
# COMPACT_ATOMS: atom_id res chain seq x y z
N MET A 1 -24.02 -0.26 14.90
CA MET A 1 -23.22 0.10 13.71
C MET A 1 -22.90 -1.19 12.99
N ALA A 2 -22.85 -1.20 11.66
CA ALA A 2 -22.38 -2.36 10.91
C ALA A 2 -20.90 -2.62 11.25
N LYS A 3 -20.45 -3.87 11.15
CA LYS A 3 -19.03 -4.19 11.32
C LYS A 3 -18.25 -3.62 10.13
N PRO A 4 -16.97 -3.23 10.34
CA PRO A 4 -16.13 -2.78 9.24
C PRO A 4 -15.93 -3.91 8.22
N GLN A 5 -15.90 -3.55 6.94
CA GLN A 5 -15.53 -4.42 5.84
C GLN A 5 -14.10 -4.14 5.42
N ILE A 6 -13.48 -5.06 4.67
CA ILE A 6 -12.10 -4.90 4.18
C ILE A 6 -11.88 -3.57 3.45
N TYR A 7 -12.84 -3.15 2.62
CA TYR A 7 -12.77 -1.88 1.89
C TYR A 7 -12.66 -0.65 2.80
N ASP A 8 -13.30 -0.68 3.98
CA ASP A 8 -13.22 0.42 4.97
C ASP A 8 -11.86 0.46 5.68
N VAL A 9 -11.15 -0.67 5.72
CA VAL A 9 -9.81 -0.78 6.29
C VAL A 9 -8.79 -0.26 5.29
N LEU A 10 -8.84 -0.75 4.05
CA LEU A 10 -7.92 -0.33 2.99
C LEU A 10 -8.03 1.18 2.72
N HIS A 11 -9.24 1.71 2.59
CA HIS A 11 -9.46 3.15 2.41
C HIS A 11 -8.81 4.01 3.50
N ARG A 12 -8.94 3.62 4.77
CA ARG A 12 -8.28 4.33 5.88
C ARG A 12 -6.76 4.26 5.77
N GLU A 13 -6.20 3.13 5.34
CA GLU A 13 -4.75 3.02 5.13
C GLU A 13 -4.28 3.89 3.94
N HIS A 14 -5.07 4.01 2.88
CA HIS A 14 -4.82 4.94 1.79
C HIS A 14 -4.82 6.40 2.25
N GLU A 15 -5.77 6.79 3.11
CA GLU A 15 -5.80 8.13 3.71
C GLU A 15 -4.53 8.40 4.54
N GLU A 16 -4.07 7.42 5.33
CA GLU A 16 -2.82 7.52 6.10
C GLU A 16 -1.59 7.69 5.19
N VAL A 17 -1.53 6.96 4.08
CA VAL A 17 -0.45 7.05 3.08
C VAL A 17 -0.47 8.39 2.36
N SER A 18 -1.66 8.87 1.94
CA SER A 18 -1.84 10.17 1.30
C SER A 18 -1.34 11.31 2.20
N GLU A 19 -1.66 11.26 3.49
CA GLU A 19 -1.18 12.24 4.46
C GLU A 19 0.35 12.19 4.66
N LEU A 20 0.96 11.01 4.60
CA LEU A 20 2.43 10.89 4.63
C LEU A 20 3.08 11.51 3.38
N PHE A 21 2.47 11.38 2.20
CA PHE A 21 2.95 12.07 1.01
C PHE A 21 2.87 13.59 1.14
N HIS A 22 1.75 14.13 1.65
CA HIS A 22 1.63 15.57 1.90
C HIS A 22 2.71 16.08 2.86
N GLN A 23 3.03 15.33 3.92
CA GLN A 23 4.11 15.70 4.84
C GLN A 23 5.49 15.65 4.15
N LEU A 24 5.70 14.69 3.25
CA LEU A 24 6.95 14.55 2.50
C LEU A 24 7.21 15.68 1.51
N GLU A 25 6.19 16.35 0.97
CA GLU A 25 6.36 17.44 -0.02
C GLU A 25 7.21 18.60 0.50
N GLU A 26 7.08 18.91 1.79
CA GLU A 26 7.77 20.04 2.43
C GLU A 26 8.97 19.60 3.29
N ALA A 27 9.08 18.29 3.57
CA ALA A 27 10.11 17.73 4.44
C ALA A 27 11.50 17.73 3.80
N LYS A 28 12.53 17.93 4.62
CA LYS A 28 13.94 17.95 4.18
C LYS A 28 14.87 17.27 5.18
N GLY A 29 16.00 16.80 4.68
CA GLY A 29 17.06 16.22 5.51
C GLY A 29 16.55 15.05 6.36
N ALA A 30 16.77 15.10 7.67
CA ALA A 30 16.42 14.02 8.59
C ALA A 30 14.90 13.76 8.67
N GLU A 31 14.07 14.81 8.60
CA GLU A 31 12.61 14.68 8.64
C GLU A 31 12.08 13.93 7.41
N ALA A 32 12.62 14.23 6.22
CA ALA A 32 12.26 13.52 4.99
C ALA A 32 12.59 12.03 5.07
N LEU A 33 13.74 11.68 5.67
CA LEU A 33 14.13 10.28 5.88
C LEU A 33 13.18 9.55 6.83
N GLU A 34 12.81 10.20 7.93
CA GLU A 34 11.90 9.60 8.91
C GLU A 34 10.51 9.37 8.30
N LEU A 35 9.98 10.36 7.58
CA LEU A 35 8.68 10.25 6.91
C LEU A 35 8.72 9.20 5.79
N PHE A 36 9.80 9.15 5.01
CA PHE A 36 9.96 8.14 3.97
C PHE A 36 10.05 6.72 4.55
N ALA A 37 10.78 6.54 5.65
CA ALA A 37 10.83 5.25 6.35
C ALA A 37 9.44 4.83 6.86
N ARG A 38 8.66 5.77 7.41
CA ARG A 38 7.27 5.53 7.83
C ARG A 38 6.36 5.18 6.66
N LEU A 39 6.49 5.88 5.52
CA LEU A 39 5.75 5.60 4.29
C LEU A 39 6.02 4.16 3.81
N LYS A 40 7.28 3.76 3.74
CA LYS A 40 7.68 2.39 3.36
C LYS A 40 7.13 1.33 4.33
N GLN A 41 7.14 1.60 5.63
CA GLN A 41 6.55 0.73 6.65
C GLN A 41 5.02 0.63 6.57
N LYS A 42 4.36 1.51 5.82
CA LYS A 42 2.92 1.46 5.54
C LYS A 42 2.63 0.77 4.22
N LEU A 43 3.24 1.25 3.13
CA LEU A 43 3.00 0.75 1.78
C LEU A 43 3.32 -0.74 1.62
N VAL A 44 4.48 -1.20 2.11
CA VAL A 44 4.92 -2.57 1.83
C VAL A 44 4.05 -3.62 2.53
N PRO A 45 3.79 -3.55 3.86
CA PRO A 45 2.89 -4.51 4.49
C PRO A 45 1.46 -4.47 3.93
N HIS A 46 0.99 -3.28 3.57
CA HIS A 46 -0.33 -3.06 3.00
C HIS A 46 -0.50 -3.82 1.68
N SER A 47 0.33 -3.53 0.68
CA SER A 47 0.24 -4.14 -0.64
C SER A 47 0.46 -5.66 -0.61
N ARG A 48 1.36 -6.13 0.27
CA ARG A 48 1.62 -7.56 0.46
C ARG A 48 0.43 -8.29 1.08
N ALA A 49 -0.25 -7.67 2.05
CA ALA A 49 -1.44 -8.25 2.66
C ALA A 49 -2.64 -8.26 1.69
N GLU A 50 -2.79 -7.25 0.83
CA GLU A 50 -3.81 -7.25 -0.23
C GLU A 50 -3.57 -8.40 -1.22
N GLU A 51 -2.34 -8.54 -1.71
CA GLU A 51 -1.93 -9.62 -2.61
C GLU A 51 -2.12 -11.02 -2.00
N ALA A 52 -1.90 -11.15 -0.69
CA ALA A 52 -1.99 -12.42 0.02
C ALA A 52 -3.43 -12.81 0.40
N VAL A 53 -4.29 -11.84 0.72
CA VAL A 53 -5.60 -12.10 1.36
C VAL A 53 -6.77 -11.66 0.48
N VAL A 54 -6.70 -10.47 -0.12
CA VAL A 54 -7.84 -9.86 -0.82
C VAL A 54 -7.86 -10.26 -2.29
N TYR A 55 -6.75 -10.07 -2.98
CA TYR A 55 -6.63 -10.27 -4.42
C TYR A 55 -6.84 -11.71 -4.90
N PRO A 56 -6.46 -12.77 -4.15
CA PRO A 56 -6.74 -14.15 -4.58
C PRO A 56 -8.23 -14.37 -4.86
N ARG A 57 -9.10 -13.85 -3.99
CA ARG A 57 -10.55 -13.95 -4.16
C ARG A 57 -11.03 -13.17 -5.38
N LEU A 58 -10.49 -11.97 -5.62
CA LEU A 58 -10.88 -11.11 -6.74
C LEU A 58 -10.35 -11.62 -8.09
N LEU A 59 -9.28 -12.40 -8.09
CA LEU A 59 -8.74 -13.04 -9.30
C LEU A 59 -9.62 -14.19 -9.82
N GLU A 60 -10.49 -14.75 -8.99
CA GLU A 60 -11.44 -15.81 -9.38
C GLU A 60 -12.59 -15.29 -10.25
N GLU A 61 -12.85 -13.98 -10.21
CA GLU A 61 -14.01 -13.36 -10.86
C GLU A 61 -13.59 -12.58 -12.10
N SER A 62 -14.20 -12.88 -13.25
CA SER A 62 -13.81 -12.29 -14.53
C SER A 62 -13.95 -10.76 -14.58
N ASN A 63 -14.86 -10.18 -13.79
CA ASN A 63 -15.10 -8.74 -13.75
C ASN A 63 -14.13 -7.97 -12.85
N THR A 64 -13.33 -8.63 -12.02
CA THR A 64 -12.31 -7.99 -11.16
C THR A 64 -10.89 -8.42 -11.50
N ALA A 65 -10.71 -9.56 -12.18
CA ALA A 65 -9.41 -10.16 -12.41
C ALA A 65 -8.41 -9.28 -13.20
N ASP A 66 -8.86 -8.49 -14.17
CA ASP A 66 -7.96 -7.64 -14.97
C ASP A 66 -7.41 -6.47 -14.14
N THR A 67 -8.28 -5.67 -13.53
CA THR A 67 -7.88 -4.57 -12.62
C THR A 67 -7.05 -5.09 -11.43
N THR A 68 -7.35 -6.28 -10.91
CA THR A 68 -6.53 -6.88 -9.83
C THR A 68 -5.11 -7.20 -10.32
N ARG A 69 -4.92 -7.66 -11.57
CA ARG A 69 -3.59 -7.91 -12.13
C ARG A 69 -2.83 -6.62 -12.40
N GLU A 70 -3.53 -5.57 -12.82
CA GLU A 70 -2.95 -4.23 -12.98
C GLU A 70 -2.40 -3.74 -11.64
N GLY A 71 -3.21 -3.78 -10.56
CA GLY A 71 -2.76 -3.43 -9.21
C GLY A 71 -1.53 -4.20 -8.73
N ILE A 72 -1.46 -5.52 -8.99
CA ILE A 72 -0.27 -6.34 -8.68
C ILE A 72 0.98 -5.85 -9.43
N GLU A 73 0.85 -5.44 -10.69
CA GLU A 73 1.99 -4.89 -11.44
C GLU A 73 2.37 -3.49 -10.94
N GLU A 74 1.41 -2.66 -10.56
CA GLU A 74 1.64 -1.35 -9.96
C GLU A 74 2.38 -1.46 -8.62
N HIS A 75 1.98 -2.39 -7.75
CA HIS A 75 2.68 -2.70 -6.50
C HIS A 75 4.16 -3.00 -6.74
N LYS A 76 4.49 -3.82 -7.75
CA LYS A 76 5.88 -4.12 -8.11
C LYS A 76 6.64 -2.90 -8.58
N GLN A 77 5.98 -1.96 -9.25
CA GLN A 77 6.61 -0.73 -9.72
C GLN A 77 6.85 0.25 -8.57
N VAL A 78 5.89 0.36 -7.64
CA VAL A 78 6.03 1.08 -6.37
C VAL A 78 7.21 0.55 -5.57
N ASP A 79 7.31 -0.77 -5.39
CA ASP A 79 8.42 -1.41 -4.66
C ASP A 79 9.80 -1.11 -5.26
N LYS A 80 9.92 -1.14 -6.59
CA LYS A 80 11.18 -0.79 -7.28
C LYS A 80 11.56 0.65 -7.01
N LEU A 81 10.60 1.58 -7.05
CA LEU A 81 10.86 3.00 -6.81
C LEU A 81 11.19 3.27 -5.34
N LEU A 82 10.52 2.58 -4.41
CA LEU A 82 10.87 2.60 -2.99
C LEU A 82 12.31 2.16 -2.77
N ALA A 83 12.73 1.04 -3.37
CA ALA A 83 14.11 0.55 -3.25
C ALA A 83 15.15 1.52 -3.85
N GLU A 84 14.82 2.17 -4.97
CA GLU A 84 15.67 3.19 -5.57
C GLU A 84 15.81 4.42 -4.67
N LEU A 85 14.70 4.91 -4.11
CA LEU A 85 14.68 6.04 -3.16
C LEU A 85 15.45 5.74 -1.86
N ASP A 86 15.39 4.49 -1.38
CA ASP A 86 16.11 4.01 -0.18
C ASP A 86 17.64 4.02 -0.39
N ALA A 87 18.10 3.80 -1.63
CA ALA A 87 19.51 3.81 -2.00
C ALA A 87 20.06 5.22 -2.30
N MET A 88 19.23 6.25 -2.24
CA MET A 88 19.58 7.64 -2.58
C MET A 88 19.75 8.53 -1.35
N THR A 89 20.54 9.59 -1.49
CA THR A 89 20.59 10.67 -0.48
C THR A 89 19.41 11.63 -0.70
N PRO A 90 18.61 11.94 0.34
CA PRO A 90 17.39 12.78 0.26
C PRO A 90 17.65 14.28 0.13
N ASP A 91 18.92 14.70 0.06
CA ASP A 91 19.34 16.11 0.01
C ASP A 91 19.49 16.64 -1.43
N ASN A 92 19.13 15.85 -2.44
CA ASN A 92 19.18 16.25 -3.84
C ASN A 92 17.78 16.40 -4.47
N GLU A 93 17.70 17.25 -5.50
CA GLU A 93 16.45 17.55 -6.23
C GLU A 93 15.85 16.31 -6.92
N VAL A 94 16.68 15.31 -7.26
CA VAL A 94 16.24 14.08 -7.93
C VAL A 94 15.44 13.19 -6.98
N TRP A 95 15.82 13.11 -5.70
CA TRP A 95 15.09 12.36 -4.69
C TRP A 95 13.68 12.92 -4.51
N GLN A 96 13.57 14.24 -4.38
CA GLN A 96 12.28 14.93 -4.27
C GLN A 96 11.41 14.75 -5.52
N ALA A 97 12.01 14.80 -6.72
CA ALA A 97 11.29 14.49 -7.95
C ALA A 97 10.77 13.04 -7.97
N LYS A 98 11.54 12.07 -7.47
CA LYS A 98 11.11 10.67 -7.38
C LYS A 98 10.04 10.42 -6.34
N ILE A 99 10.03 11.15 -5.22
CA ILE A 99 8.92 11.12 -4.26
C ILE A 99 7.62 11.57 -4.91
N LYS A 100 7.65 12.62 -5.73
CA LYS A 100 6.46 13.06 -6.49
C LYS A 100 5.97 11.99 -7.46
N VAL A 101 6.88 11.35 -8.19
CA VAL A 101 6.53 10.22 -9.07
C VAL A 101 5.92 9.07 -8.27
N LEU A 102 6.47 8.75 -7.09
CA LEU A 102 5.92 7.72 -6.21
C LEU A 102 4.51 8.09 -5.73
N ALA A 103 4.29 9.34 -5.33
CA ALA A 103 2.98 9.85 -4.91
C ALA A 103 1.95 9.74 -6.05
N ASP A 104 2.31 10.14 -7.27
CA ASP A 104 1.44 10.05 -8.45
C ASP A 104 1.07 8.58 -8.76
N MET A 105 2.05 7.67 -8.68
CA MET A 105 1.82 6.23 -8.91
C MET A 105 0.88 5.63 -7.87
N VAL A 106 1.10 5.90 -6.58
CA VAL A 106 0.25 5.38 -5.51
C VAL A 106 -1.14 6.02 -5.57
N GLY A 107 -1.23 7.33 -5.86
CA GLY A 107 -2.51 8.01 -6.00
C GLY A 107 -3.35 7.43 -7.15
N HIS A 108 -2.71 7.17 -8.30
CA HIS A 108 -3.40 6.54 -9.43
C HIS A 108 -3.90 5.13 -9.07
N HIS A 109 -3.06 4.32 -8.44
CA HIS A 109 -3.43 2.99 -7.96
C HIS A 109 -4.66 3.04 -7.03
N VAL A 110 -4.64 3.92 -6.02
CA VAL A 110 -5.75 4.09 -5.08
C VAL A 110 -7.03 4.54 -5.79
N ASP A 111 -6.93 5.47 -6.76
CA ASP A 111 -8.08 5.92 -7.53
C ASP A 111 -8.73 4.76 -8.34
N GLU A 112 -7.92 3.89 -8.95
CA GLU A 112 -8.41 2.71 -9.66
C GLU A 112 -9.00 1.67 -8.70
N GLU A 113 -8.35 1.44 -7.57
CA GLU A 113 -8.79 0.45 -6.60
C GLU A 113 -10.12 0.84 -5.96
N GLU A 114 -10.22 2.06 -5.44
CA GLU A 114 -11.43 2.54 -4.78
C GLU A 114 -12.55 2.90 -5.76
N GLY A 115 -12.18 3.44 -6.93
CA GLY A 115 -13.10 3.91 -7.96
C GLY A 115 -13.64 2.81 -8.86
N GLU A 116 -12.88 1.75 -9.10
CA GLU A 116 -13.25 0.67 -10.00
C GLU A 116 -13.27 -0.71 -9.36
N LEU A 117 -12.19 -1.10 -8.67
CA LEU A 117 -12.06 -2.46 -8.14
C LEU A 117 -13.05 -2.72 -7.00
N PHE A 118 -13.09 -1.88 -5.98
CA PHE A 118 -13.96 -2.07 -4.81
C PHE A 118 -15.46 -2.10 -5.17
N PRO A 119 -15.99 -1.22 -6.06
CA PRO A 119 -17.38 -1.32 -6.51
C PRO A 119 -17.70 -2.64 -7.23
N ARG A 120 -16.75 -3.21 -7.97
CA ARG A 120 -16.91 -4.52 -8.63
C ARG A 120 -16.78 -5.67 -7.63
N ALA A 121 -15.83 -5.58 -6.69
CA ALA A 121 -15.62 -6.54 -5.63
C ALA A 121 -16.86 -6.69 -4.73
N LYS A 122 -17.52 -5.58 -4.37
CA LYS A 122 -18.79 -5.57 -3.61
C LYS A 122 -19.96 -6.29 -4.29
N GLN A 123 -19.85 -6.61 -5.58
CA GLN A 123 -20.88 -7.38 -6.31
C GLN A 123 -20.65 -8.89 -6.24
N VAL A 124 -19.42 -9.33 -5.94
CA VAL A 124 -18.99 -10.74 -6.00
C VAL A 124 -18.53 -11.29 -4.65
N VAL A 125 -18.11 -10.41 -3.74
CA VAL A 125 -17.75 -10.72 -2.35
C VAL A 125 -18.94 -10.38 -1.46
N SER A 126 -19.43 -11.35 -0.68
CA SER A 126 -20.54 -11.12 0.23
C SER A 126 -20.14 -10.23 1.42
N ASP A 127 -21.09 -9.53 2.04
CA ASP A 127 -20.79 -8.73 3.25
C ASP A 127 -20.11 -9.54 4.35
N GLN A 128 -20.53 -10.80 4.55
CA GLN A 128 -19.95 -11.69 5.55
C GLN A 128 -18.50 -12.05 5.22
N GLU A 129 -18.20 -12.28 3.94
CA GLU A 129 -16.84 -12.57 3.47
C GLU A 129 -15.96 -11.32 3.58
N ALA A 130 -16.47 -10.15 3.20
CA ALA A 130 -15.77 -8.88 3.34
C ALA A 130 -15.46 -8.54 4.81
N GLU A 131 -16.33 -8.91 5.76
CA GLU A 131 -16.06 -8.82 7.20
C GLU A 131 -14.97 -9.81 7.65
N GLN A 132 -14.93 -11.03 7.10
CA GLN A 132 -13.93 -12.04 7.45
C GLN A 132 -12.53 -11.65 6.96
N LEU A 133 -12.45 -11.10 5.76
CA LEU A 133 -11.19 -10.63 5.16
C LEU A 133 -10.49 -9.57 6.02
N VAL A 134 -11.21 -8.81 6.85
CA VAL A 134 -10.62 -7.82 7.77
C VAL A 134 -9.62 -8.45 8.74
N ASP A 135 -10.04 -9.53 9.42
CA ASP A 135 -9.20 -10.18 10.44
C ASP A 135 -8.02 -10.93 9.80
N GLU A 136 -8.24 -11.51 8.61
CA GLU A 136 -7.20 -12.20 7.84
C GLU A 136 -6.16 -11.22 7.31
N TYR A 137 -6.61 -10.11 6.72
CA TYR A 137 -5.77 -9.03 6.21
C TYR A 137 -4.92 -8.44 7.33
N ALA A 138 -5.54 -8.08 8.47
CA ALA A 138 -4.82 -7.47 9.58
C ALA A 138 -3.73 -8.40 10.13
N ARG A 139 -4.00 -9.70 10.24
CA ARG A 139 -3.01 -10.68 10.68
C ARG A 139 -1.83 -10.76 9.73
N GLU A 140 -2.10 -10.83 8.43
CA GLU A 140 -1.05 -10.97 7.41
C GLU A 140 -0.21 -9.69 7.30
N ARG A 141 -0.87 -8.52 7.29
CA ARG A 141 -0.22 -7.20 7.33
C ARG A 141 0.70 -7.09 8.54
N ASP A 142 0.23 -7.47 9.73
CA ASP A 142 1.02 -7.41 10.96
C ASP A 142 2.23 -8.37 10.91
N SER A 143 2.09 -9.53 10.26
CA SER A 143 3.22 -10.43 10.00
C SER A 143 4.28 -9.75 9.13
N PHE A 144 3.88 -9.12 8.02
CA PHE A 144 4.81 -8.40 7.16
C PHE A 144 5.46 -7.20 7.85
N VAL A 145 4.74 -6.49 8.73
CA VAL A 145 5.33 -5.42 9.57
C VAL A 145 6.47 -5.99 10.42
N GLU A 146 6.26 -7.12 11.07
CA GLU A 146 7.29 -7.74 11.92
C GLU A 146 8.48 -8.26 11.10
N ASP A 147 8.23 -8.87 9.94
CA ASP A 147 9.30 -9.33 9.05
C ASP A 147 10.20 -8.17 8.60
N ILE A 148 9.60 -7.07 8.13
CA ILE A 148 10.34 -5.86 7.72
C ILE A 148 11.13 -5.27 8.89
N ARG A 149 10.56 -5.27 10.10
CA ARG A 149 11.26 -4.80 11.31
C ARG A 149 12.47 -5.68 11.63
N LEU A 150 12.38 -6.98 11.44
CA LEU A 150 13.50 -7.90 11.66
C LEU A 150 14.60 -7.69 10.62
N GLU A 151 14.25 -7.56 9.33
CA GLU A 151 15.21 -7.27 8.26
C GLU A 151 15.97 -5.95 8.50
N GLN A 152 15.27 -4.91 8.96
CA GLN A 152 15.89 -3.61 9.28
C GLN A 152 16.83 -3.70 10.49
N ARG A 153 16.55 -4.57 11.46
CA ARG A 153 17.43 -4.79 12.61
C ARG A 153 18.70 -5.52 12.18
N ASP A 154 18.56 -6.59 11.40
CA ASP A 154 19.70 -7.38 10.93
C ASP A 154 20.61 -6.57 10.00
N ALA A 155 20.06 -5.64 9.22
CA ALA A 155 20.85 -4.73 8.37
C ALA A 155 21.63 -3.65 9.15
N ALA A 156 21.28 -3.41 10.42
CA ALA A 156 21.92 -2.40 11.27
C ALA A 156 23.06 -2.97 12.15
N GLU A 157 23.27 -4.29 12.14
CA GLU A 157 24.35 -5.01 12.84
C GLU A 157 25.57 -5.24 11.93
#